data_AF-A0A0D0DBC3-F1
#
_entry.id   AF-A0A0D0DBC3-F1
#
_cell.length_a   1.000
_cell.length_b   1.000
_cell.length_c   1.000
_cell.angle_alpha   90.00
_cell.angle_beta   90.00
_cell.angle_gamma   90.00
#
_symmetry.space_group_name_H-M   'P 1'
#
loop_
_entity.id
_entity.type
_entity.pdbx_description
1 polymer ?
#
loop_
_entity_poly.entity_id
_entity_poly.type
_entity_poly.pdbx_seq_one_letter_code
_entity_poly.pdbx_strand_id
1 'polypeptide(L)'
;MDKQSHLCVDAFHGYTHNHICQSMHHPLVIEGAGLEDFGTSECIFSTSNALAPVIHHASAYFHHSFLGLFFKQWNKYKYANLSTMILNNYHQAQHIISTESLTLVEAKVSLGIGDEDLDKWHQEELKYLNNLSQEPESDVLAGTYIELLQELWDAEQVTFIMCYLS
;
A
#
# COMPACT_ATOMS: atom_id res chain seq x y z
N MET A 1 26.73 0.02 -12.95
CA MET A 1 25.46 0.02 -12.20
C MET A 1 24.57 -0.99 -12.88
N ASP A 2 24.51 -2.21 -12.35
CA ASP A 2 23.48 -3.17 -12.75
C ASP A 2 22.13 -2.52 -12.42
N LYS A 3 21.34 -2.22 -13.45
CA LYS A 3 19.98 -1.72 -13.26
C LYS A 3 19.10 -2.93 -12.96
N GLN A 4 19.14 -3.40 -11.71
CA GLN A 4 18.11 -4.29 -11.21
C GLN A 4 16.81 -3.48 -11.18
N SER A 5 15.84 -3.88 -12.00
CA SER A 5 14.51 -3.28 -11.97
C SER A 5 13.70 -3.96 -10.88
N HIS A 6 13.01 -3.17 -10.06
CA HIS A 6 12.15 -3.66 -9.00
C HIS A 6 10.70 -3.50 -9.42
N LEU A 7 9.86 -4.50 -9.12
CA LEU A 7 8.42 -4.36 -9.27
C LEU A 7 7.88 -3.55 -8.09
N CYS A 8 7.10 -2.52 -8.36
CA CYS A 8 6.52 -1.66 -7.35
C CYS A 8 5.01 -1.55 -7.60
N VAL A 9 4.21 -1.77 -6.58
CA VAL A 9 2.78 -1.44 -6.58
C VAL A 9 2.62 -0.05 -5.99
N ASP A 10 1.65 0.74 -6.46
CA ASP A 10 1.41 2.05 -5.85
C ASP A 10 0.91 1.89 -4.39
N ALA A 11 1.21 2.87 -3.54
CA ALA A 11 0.92 2.79 -2.11
C ALA A 11 -0.59 2.76 -1.79
N PHE A 12 -1.43 3.24 -2.72
CA PHE A 12 -2.88 3.28 -2.50
C PHE A 12 -3.52 1.92 -2.82
N HIS A 13 -3.23 1.35 -3.99
CA HIS A 13 -3.73 0.05 -4.39
C HIS A 13 -2.94 -1.10 -3.80
N GLY A 14 -1.71 -0.88 -3.31
CA GLY A 14 -0.88 -1.91 -2.73
C GLY A 14 -1.61 -2.72 -1.66
N TYR A 15 -2.40 -2.07 -0.80
CA TYR A 15 -3.21 -2.74 0.23
C TYR A 15 -4.37 -3.61 -0.30
N THR A 16 -4.72 -3.48 -1.58
CA THR A 16 -5.71 -4.38 -2.23
C THR A 16 -5.09 -5.67 -2.76
N HIS A 17 -3.76 -5.76 -2.81
CA HIS A 17 -3.05 -6.99 -3.18
C HIS A 17 -2.97 -7.95 -1.99
N ASN A 18 -2.63 -9.21 -2.25
CA ASN A 18 -2.33 -10.13 -1.15
C ASN A 18 -1.10 -9.67 -0.34
N HIS A 19 -1.04 -10.05 0.93
CA HIS A 19 0.00 -9.58 1.86
C HIS A 19 1.42 -9.93 1.38
N ILE A 20 1.62 -11.10 0.76
CA ILE A 20 2.91 -11.50 0.18
C ILE A 20 3.40 -10.49 -0.85
N CYS A 21 2.51 -10.07 -1.76
CA CYS A 21 2.82 -9.07 -2.77
C CYS A 21 3.16 -7.73 -2.14
N GLN A 22 2.43 -7.32 -1.10
CA GLN A 22 2.70 -6.10 -0.35
C GLN A 22 4.08 -6.12 0.30
N SER A 23 4.42 -7.17 1.04
CA SER A 23 5.71 -7.31 1.73
C SER A 23 6.92 -7.34 0.78
N MET A 24 6.74 -7.48 -0.53
CA MET A 24 7.86 -7.46 -1.50
C MET A 24 7.88 -6.24 -2.43
N HIS A 25 6.73 -5.63 -2.70
CA HIS A 25 6.58 -4.64 -3.77
C HIS A 25 5.93 -3.33 -3.32
N HIS A 26 5.48 -3.22 -2.07
CA HIS A 26 4.91 -1.98 -1.57
C HIS A 26 6.00 -0.90 -1.40
N PRO A 27 5.73 0.39 -1.67
CA PRO A 27 6.77 1.42 -1.61
C PRO A 27 7.47 1.53 -0.24
N LEU A 28 6.74 1.25 0.84
CA LEU A 28 7.29 1.26 2.20
C LEU A 28 8.38 0.21 2.47
N VAL A 29 8.42 -0.89 1.70
CA VAL A 29 9.43 -1.95 1.85
C VAL A 29 10.58 -1.82 0.83
N ILE A 30 10.49 -0.85 -0.08
CA ILE A 30 11.49 -0.64 -1.13
C ILE A 30 12.44 0.48 -0.68
N GLU A 31 13.68 0.11 -0.39
CA GLU A 31 14.71 1.11 -0.05
C GLU A 31 14.89 2.13 -1.19
N GLY A 32 14.86 3.41 -0.83
CA GLY A 32 14.98 4.51 -1.80
C GLY A 32 13.67 4.97 -2.44
N ALA A 33 12.54 4.30 -2.19
CA ALA A 33 11.21 4.80 -2.58
C ALA A 33 10.85 6.13 -1.89
N GLY A 34 11.29 6.29 -0.64
CA GLY A 34 11.03 7.50 0.15
C GLY A 34 9.55 7.68 0.46
N LEU A 35 9.06 8.91 0.30
CA LEU A 35 7.64 9.27 0.53
C LEU A 35 6.79 9.21 -0.75
N GLU A 36 7.32 8.64 -1.83
CA GLU A 36 6.59 8.53 -3.09
C GLU A 36 5.54 7.40 -3.01
N ASP A 37 4.31 7.71 -3.43
CA ASP A 37 3.21 6.74 -3.48
C ASP A 37 3.17 5.97 -4.80
N PHE A 38 3.92 6.41 -5.81
CA PHE A 38 3.94 5.90 -7.19
C PHE A 38 2.58 5.84 -7.89
N GLY A 39 1.56 6.55 -7.38
CA GLY A 39 0.21 6.64 -7.96
C GLY A 39 0.15 7.53 -9.22
N THR A 40 1.24 8.22 -9.54
CA THR A 40 1.33 9.09 -10.74
C THR A 40 0.98 8.35 -12.03
N SER A 41 1.29 7.06 -12.14
CA SER A 41 0.97 6.23 -13.32
C SER A 41 -0.54 6.10 -13.55
N GLU A 42 -1.33 5.90 -12.49
CA GLU A 42 -2.78 5.86 -12.62
C GLU A 42 -3.35 7.22 -13.06
N CYS A 43 -2.85 8.31 -12.46
CA CYS A 43 -3.27 9.67 -12.79
C CYS A 43 -3.03 10.01 -14.27
N ILE A 44 -1.87 9.64 -14.84
CA ILE A 44 -1.58 9.89 -16.25
C ILE A 44 -2.48 9.06 -17.18
N PHE A 45 -2.72 7.79 -16.89
CA PHE A 45 -3.60 6.95 -17.71
C PHE A 45 -5.06 7.41 -17.62
N SER A 46 -5.52 7.76 -16.42
CA SER A 46 -6.85 8.34 -16.22
C SER A 46 -7.02 9.64 -17.01
N THR A 47 -6.05 10.55 -16.91
CA THR A 47 -6.06 11.81 -17.67
C THR A 47 -5.99 11.57 -19.19
N SER A 48 -5.30 10.53 -19.65
CA SER A 48 -5.20 10.19 -21.08
C SER A 48 -6.54 9.80 -21.69
N ASN A 49 -7.52 9.35 -20.89
CA ASN A 49 -8.88 9.06 -21.37
C ASN A 49 -9.57 10.29 -21.97
N ALA A 50 -9.15 11.51 -21.61
CA ALA A 50 -9.64 12.74 -22.24
C ALA A 50 -9.36 12.81 -23.75
N LEU A 51 -8.40 12.02 -24.26
CA LEU A 51 -8.14 11.91 -25.70
C LEU A 51 -9.17 11.07 -26.44
N ALA A 52 -9.91 10.19 -25.74
CA ALA A 52 -10.80 9.21 -26.35
C ALA A 52 -11.73 9.80 -27.43
N PRO A 53 -12.42 10.94 -27.23
CA PRO A 53 -13.30 11.52 -28.24
C PRO A 53 -12.57 11.92 -29.54
N VAL A 54 -11.30 12.33 -29.43
CA VAL A 54 -10.50 12.82 -30.56
C VAL A 54 -9.84 11.66 -31.32
N ILE A 55 -9.41 10.62 -30.61
CA ILE A 55 -8.71 9.48 -31.21
C ILE A 55 -9.67 8.43 -31.77
N HIS A 56 -10.91 8.33 -31.27
CA HIS A 56 -11.86 7.28 -31.63
C HIS A 56 -12.14 7.21 -33.14
N HIS A 57 -12.24 8.36 -33.80
CA HIS A 57 -12.48 8.46 -35.25
C HIS A 57 -11.24 8.91 -36.04
N ALA A 58 -10.07 8.98 -35.39
CA ALA A 58 -8.84 9.41 -36.03
C ALA A 58 -8.25 8.28 -36.89
N SER A 59 -7.53 8.65 -37.96
CA SER A 59 -6.68 7.68 -38.66
C SER A 59 -5.57 7.20 -37.73
N ALA A 60 -4.96 6.06 -38.04
CA ALA A 60 -3.84 5.52 -37.25
C ALA A 60 -2.72 6.56 -37.05
N TYR A 61 -2.41 7.36 -38.08
CA TYR A 61 -1.40 8.42 -37.99
C TYR A 61 -1.77 9.48 -36.93
N PHE A 62 -3.02 9.98 -36.97
CA PHE A 62 -3.47 11.01 -36.05
C PHE A 62 -3.62 10.47 -34.62
N HIS A 63 -4.06 9.23 -34.46
CA HIS A 63 -4.14 8.57 -33.16
C HIS A 63 -2.76 8.55 -32.46
N HIS A 64 -1.72 8.04 -33.12
CA HIS A 64 -0.37 8.04 -32.55
C HIS A 64 0.17 9.45 -32.31
N SER A 65 -0.15 10.39 -33.20
CA SER A 65 0.29 11.79 -33.07
C SER A 65 -0.32 12.47 -31.85
N PHE A 66 -1.63 12.29 -31.61
CA PHE A 66 -2.32 12.87 -30.44
C PHE A 66 -1.85 12.26 -29.13
N LEU A 67 -1.70 10.93 -29.07
CA LEU A 67 -1.08 10.26 -27.91
C LEU A 67 0.33 10.81 -27.66
N GLY A 68 1.17 10.87 -28.70
CA GLY A 68 2.53 11.38 -28.58
C GLY A 68 2.61 12.83 -28.09
N LEU A 69 1.71 13.71 -28.57
CA LEU A 69 1.62 15.10 -28.12
C LEU A 69 1.18 15.19 -26.66
N PHE A 70 0.17 14.41 -26.26
CA PHE A 70 -0.31 14.36 -24.88
C PHE A 70 0.81 13.97 -23.92
N PHE A 71 1.49 12.84 -24.17
CA PHE A 71 2.55 12.37 -23.28
C PHE A 71 3.77 13.31 -23.27
N LYS A 72 4.12 13.95 -24.40
CA LYS A 72 5.16 15.00 -24.42
C LYS A 72 4.78 16.18 -23.54
N GLN A 73 3.54 16.65 -23.64
CA GLN A 73 3.05 17.78 -22.86
C GLN A 73 2.99 17.44 -21.37
N TRP A 74 2.45 16.26 -21.03
CA TRP A 74 2.43 15.77 -19.65
C TRP A 74 3.83 15.67 -19.07
N ASN A 75 4.78 15.09 -19.81
CA ASN A 75 6.17 14.98 -19.38
C ASN A 75 6.78 16.36 -19.10
N LYS A 76 6.56 17.33 -19.98
CA LYS A 76 7.00 18.72 -19.78
C LYS A 76 6.42 19.32 -18.48
N TYR A 77 5.13 19.09 -18.20
CA TYR A 77 4.52 19.54 -16.96
C TYR A 77 5.11 18.85 -15.73
N LYS A 78 5.39 17.54 -15.79
CA LYS A 78 6.02 16.84 -14.67
C LYS A 78 7.43 17.34 -14.40
N TYR A 79 8.25 17.54 -15.44
CA TYR A 79 9.57 18.14 -15.29
C TYR A 79 9.50 19.56 -14.71
N ALA A 80 8.52 20.37 -15.13
CA ALA A 80 8.35 21.72 -14.59
C ALA A 80 7.96 21.73 -13.09
N ASN A 81 7.22 20.72 -12.62
CA ASN A 81 6.79 20.59 -11.23
C ASN A 81 7.73 19.74 -10.35
N LEU A 82 8.79 19.17 -10.94
CA LEU A 82 9.67 18.21 -10.26
C LEU A 82 10.36 18.84 -9.03
N SER A 83 10.85 20.08 -9.16
CA SER A 83 11.52 20.77 -8.05
C SER A 83 10.57 21.02 -6.88
N THR A 84 9.33 21.44 -7.15
CA THR A 84 8.29 21.65 -6.14
C THR A 84 7.93 20.35 -5.45
N MET A 85 7.75 19.27 -6.21
CA MET A 85 7.48 17.94 -5.66
C MET A 85 8.59 17.49 -4.71
N ILE A 86 9.86 17.56 -5.14
CA ILE A 86 11.01 17.17 -4.32
C ILE A 86 11.11 18.04 -3.05
N LEU A 87 10.93 19.36 -3.18
CA LEU A 87 10.99 20.28 -2.03
C LEU A 87 9.88 19.99 -1.01
N ASN A 88 8.66 19.73 -1.49
CA ASN A 88 7.54 19.39 -0.62
C ASN A 88 7.78 18.05 0.10
N ASN A 89 8.25 17.03 -0.62
CA ASN A 89 8.59 15.74 -0.01
C ASN A 89 9.72 15.88 1.01
N TYR A 90 10.71 16.73 0.75
CA TYR A 90 11.78 17.03 1.71
C TYR A 90 11.24 17.67 2.99
N HIS A 91 10.41 18.71 2.87
CA HIS A 91 9.78 19.34 4.04
C HIS A 91 8.89 18.37 4.80
N GLN A 92 8.14 17.52 4.10
CA GLN A 92 7.31 16.49 4.72
C GLN A 92 8.17 15.48 5.48
N ALA A 93 9.27 15.00 4.90
CA ALA A 93 10.19 14.09 5.57
C ALA A 93 10.79 14.73 6.82
N GLN A 94 11.25 15.99 6.74
CA GLN A 94 11.75 16.72 7.91
C GLN A 94 10.69 16.85 9.00
N HIS A 95 9.44 17.13 8.61
CA HIS A 95 8.33 17.24 9.55
C HIS A 95 8.08 15.92 10.28
N ILE A 96 7.94 14.81 9.54
CA ILE A 96 7.75 13.46 10.09
C ILE A 96 8.88 13.10 11.04
N ILE A 97 10.14 13.35 10.64
CA ILE A 97 11.29 13.07 11.52
C ILE A 97 11.21 13.92 12.79
N SER A 98 10.82 15.19 12.69
CA SER A 98 10.72 16.07 13.87
C SER A 98 9.58 15.72 14.81
N THR A 99 8.46 15.18 14.30
CA THR A 99 7.25 14.89 15.10
C THR A 99 7.20 13.46 15.60
N GLU A 100 7.52 12.49 14.74
CA GLU A 100 7.28 11.06 15.00
C GLU A 100 8.47 10.34 15.62
N SER A 101 9.70 10.88 15.50
CA SER A 101 10.90 10.15 15.96
C SER A 101 10.88 9.88 17.46
N LEU A 102 10.39 10.82 18.27
CA LEU A 102 10.32 10.62 19.72
C LEU A 102 9.32 9.49 20.06
N THR A 103 8.12 9.55 19.49
CA THR A 103 7.08 8.53 19.68
C THR A 103 7.56 7.15 19.24
N LEU A 104 8.28 7.06 18.12
CA LEU A 104 8.85 5.81 17.66
C LEU A 104 9.90 5.25 18.64
N VAL A 105 10.78 6.11 19.17
CA VAL A 105 11.79 5.71 20.17
C VAL A 105 11.14 5.24 21.47
N GLU A 106 10.16 5.99 21.98
CA GLU A 106 9.42 5.63 23.19
C GLU A 106 8.67 4.31 23.02
N ALA A 107 8.02 4.09 21.87
CA ALA A 107 7.35 2.84 21.55
C ALA A 107 8.35 1.66 21.54
N LYS A 108 9.50 1.82 20.87
CA LYS A 108 10.56 0.81 20.84
C LYS A 108 11.06 0.44 22.23
N VAL A 109 11.32 1.45 23.06
CA VAL A 109 11.76 1.24 24.46
C VAL A 109 10.67 0.53 25.26
N SER A 110 9.41 0.93 25.12
CA SER A 110 8.29 0.31 25.85
C SER A 110 8.07 -1.15 25.49
N LEU A 111 8.34 -1.52 24.23
CA LEU A 111 8.24 -2.89 23.73
C LEU A 111 9.54 -3.68 23.92
N GLY A 112 10.65 -3.02 24.28
CA GLY A 112 11.96 -3.65 24.44
C GLY A 112 12.57 -4.14 23.12
N ILE A 113 12.28 -3.46 22.01
CA ILE A 113 12.66 -3.87 20.65
C ILE A 113 13.66 -2.91 20.02
N GLY A 114 14.54 -3.45 19.18
CA GLY A 114 15.50 -2.70 18.37
C GLY A 114 15.12 -2.63 16.89
N ASP A 115 15.91 -1.90 16.10
CA ASP A 115 15.77 -1.87 14.64
C ASP A 115 16.02 -3.25 14.00
N GLU A 116 16.97 -4.02 14.56
CA GLU A 116 17.27 -5.38 14.11
C GLU A 116 16.07 -6.34 14.23
N ASP A 117 15.20 -6.12 15.22
CA ASP A 117 13.98 -6.90 15.39
C ASP A 117 12.99 -6.63 14.25
N LEU A 118 12.89 -5.37 13.80
CA LEU A 118 12.00 -5.00 12.70
C LEU A 118 12.43 -5.67 11.39
N ASP A 119 13.72 -5.61 11.07
CA ASP A 119 14.28 -6.26 9.88
C ASP A 119 14.10 -7.77 9.95
N LYS A 120 14.35 -8.35 11.13
CA LYS A 120 14.15 -9.78 11.37
C LYS A 120 12.69 -10.18 11.17
N TRP A 121 11.74 -9.44 11.75
CA TRP A 121 10.32 -9.74 11.62
C TRP A 121 9.83 -9.64 10.19
N HIS A 122 10.32 -8.66 9.42
CA HIS A 122 10.00 -8.58 8.00
C HIS A 122 10.45 -9.84 7.23
N GLN A 123 11.64 -10.36 7.53
CA GLN A 123 12.13 -11.61 6.93
C GLN A 123 11.37 -12.85 7.43
N GLU A 124 11.00 -12.89 8.71
CA GLU A 124 10.21 -13.97 9.29
C GLU A 124 8.79 -13.99 8.72
N GLU A 125 8.16 -12.83 8.57
CA GLU A 125 6.86 -12.65 7.92
C GLU A 125 6.90 -13.16 6.49
N LEU A 126 7.88 -12.72 5.68
CA LEU A 126 8.02 -13.19 4.30
C LEU A 126 8.21 -14.71 4.24
N LYS A 127 9.01 -15.30 5.14
CA LYS A 127 9.19 -16.75 5.20
C LYS A 127 7.91 -17.46 5.60
N TYR A 128 7.20 -16.94 6.59
CA TYR A 128 5.94 -17.50 7.05
C TYR A 128 4.91 -17.50 5.93
N LEU A 129 4.66 -16.34 5.31
CA LEU A 129 3.65 -16.19 4.27
C LEU A 129 3.97 -17.01 3.02
N ASN A 130 5.25 -17.12 2.62
CA ASN A 130 5.63 -17.96 1.47
C ASN A 130 5.47 -19.46 1.73
N ASN A 131 5.58 -19.89 2.99
CA ASN A 131 5.38 -21.30 3.37
C ASN A 131 3.93 -21.62 3.71
N LEU A 132 3.07 -20.61 3.84
CA LEU A 132 1.66 -20.76 4.14
C LEU A 132 0.90 -21.19 2.88
N SER A 133 0.93 -22.49 2.56
CA SER A 133 0.06 -23.01 1.48
C SER A 133 -1.40 -23.12 1.93
N GLN A 134 -1.63 -23.34 3.23
CA GLN A 134 -2.91 -23.31 3.95
C GLN A 134 -2.66 -22.91 5.40
N GLU A 135 -3.63 -22.27 6.06
CA GLU A 135 -3.58 -22.01 7.50
C GLU A 135 -3.39 -23.34 8.27
N PRO A 136 -2.55 -23.38 9.32
CA PRO A 136 -2.43 -24.56 10.16
C PRO A 136 -3.80 -24.99 10.67
N GLU A 137 -4.08 -26.30 10.65
CA GLU A 137 -5.38 -26.83 11.09
C GLU A 137 -5.71 -26.43 12.55
N SER A 138 -4.68 -26.24 13.38
CA SER A 138 -4.81 -25.71 14.75
C SER A 138 -5.36 -24.29 14.79
N ASP A 139 -4.94 -23.44 13.86
CA ASP A 139 -5.27 -22.02 13.82
C ASP A 139 -6.67 -21.84 13.25
N VAL A 140 -7.02 -22.64 12.23
CA VAL A 140 -8.40 -22.75 11.71
C VAL A 140 -9.36 -23.19 12.81
N LEU A 141 -8.99 -24.21 13.58
CA LEU A 141 -9.78 -24.71 14.70
C LEU A 141 -9.93 -23.67 15.82
N ALA A 142 -8.86 -22.95 16.16
CA ALA A 142 -8.90 -21.88 17.15
C ALA A 142 -9.79 -20.71 16.68
N GLY A 143 -9.70 -20.33 15.41
CA GLY A 143 -10.55 -19.33 14.78
C GLY A 143 -12.03 -19.72 14.85
N THR A 144 -12.37 -20.93 14.39
CA THR A 144 -13.75 -21.45 14.47
C THR A 144 -14.26 -21.55 15.91
N TYR A 145 -13.41 -21.93 16.86
CA TYR A 145 -13.80 -21.97 18.27
C TYR A 145 -14.12 -20.58 18.82
N ILE A 146 -13.32 -19.55 18.47
CA ILE A 146 -13.58 -18.17 18.87
C ILE A 146 -14.86 -17.64 18.23
N GLU A 147 -15.08 -17.89 16.95
CA GLU A 147 -16.32 -17.54 16.24
C GLU A 147 -17.54 -18.15 16.92
N LEU A 148 -17.49 -19.45 17.24
CA LEU A 148 -18.58 -20.15 17.95
C LEU A 148 -18.81 -19.59 19.36
N LEU A 149 -17.76 -19.17 20.07
CA LEU A 149 -17.92 -18.51 21.38
C LEU A 149 -18.59 -17.14 21.26
N GLN A 150 -18.26 -16.37 20.21
CA GLN A 150 -18.91 -15.09 19.93
C GLN A 150 -20.40 -15.30 19.61
N GLU A 151 -20.73 -16.28 18.76
CA GLU A 151 -22.11 -16.64 18.45
C GLU A 151 -22.90 -17.07 19.70
N LEU A 152 -22.28 -17.85 20.60
CA LEU A 152 -22.88 -18.26 21.85
C LEU A 152 -23.17 -17.05 22.76
N TRP A 153 -22.20 -16.15 22.93
CA TRP A 153 -22.37 -14.94 23.74
C TRP A 153 -23.47 -14.02 23.20
N ASP A 154 -23.53 -13.85 21.88
CA ASP A 154 -24.58 -13.05 21.24
C ASP A 154 -25.96 -13.67 21.45
N ALA A 155 -26.09 -14.99 21.31
CA ALA A 155 -27.34 -15.71 21.57
C ALA A 155 -27.78 -15.62 23.04
N GLU A 156 -26.85 -15.77 23.98
CA GLU A 156 -27.14 -15.64 25.42
C GLU A 156 -27.59 -14.23 25.80
N GLN A 157 -27.00 -13.18 25.22
CA GLN A 157 -27.43 -11.79 25.46
C GLN A 157 -28.83 -11.49 24.92
N VAL A 158 -29.17 -12.01 23.73
CA VAL A 158 -30.54 -11.89 23.17
C VAL A 158 -31.56 -12.62 24.04
N THR A 159 -31.19 -13.80 24.55
CA THR A 159 -32.05 -14.60 25.44
C THR A 159 -32.25 -13.92 26.79
N PHE A 160 -31.23 -13.25 27.32
CA PHE A 160 -31.32 -12.47 28.55
C PHE A 160 -32.24 -11.25 28.38
N ILE A 161 -32.16 -10.53 27.26
CA ILE A 161 -33.05 -9.38 26.99
C ILE A 161 -34.51 -9.83 26.82
N MET A 162 -34.76 -10.97 26.17
CA MET A 162 -36.13 -11.49 25.99
C MET A 162 -36.75 -12.01 27.29
N CYS A 163 -35.99 -12.58 28.23
CA CYS A 163 -36.50 -13.05 29.52
C CYS A 163 -36.79 -11.95 30.55
N TYR A 164 -36.25 -10.73 30.38
CA TYR A 164 -36.48 -9.61 31.30
C TYR A 164 -37.53 -8.59 30.82
N LEU A 165 -38.13 -8.79 29.65
CA LEU A 165 -39.21 -7.96 29.08
C LEU A 165 -40.57 -8.68 29.00
N SER A 166 -40.69 -9.88 29.57
CA SER A 166 -41.95 -10.62 29.78
C SER A 166 -42.35 -10.64 31.24
#